data_AF-A0A6P0TNG1-F1
#
_entry.id   AF-A0A6P0TNG1-F1
#
_cell.length_a   1.000
_cell.length_b   1.000
_cell.length_c   1.000
_cell.angle_alpha   90.00
_cell.angle_beta   90.00
_cell.angle_gamma   90.00
#
_symmetry.space_group_name_H-M   'P 1'
#
loop_
_entity.id
_entity.type
_entity.pdbx_description
1 polymer ?
#
loop_
_entity_poly.entity_id
_entity_poly.type
_entity_poly.pdbx_seq_one_letter_code
_entity_poly.pdbx_strand_id
1 'polypeptide(L)'
;MNAQELLQRYARNEIDFAEVNLTGANLTGADLIGINLTRADLRNAQLILAYLNRSNLSYAHLMAANLSGANLSQAQLVRANLRDVDLHGANLQGADLRSANLMLANLLDANLMGADLRNADLSGANLTGACLRGANFREENRKYSANLRGANLRKADLRGANLRGADLVKVDLRGANLGEAMLRGADLQEADLSDANLSSAFLTETNLTQALLRHANLSYAKLERSRLPEADMATVNLTGAILPDANLQQANLSWANLSGAKLTRVNLSRANLRRAKLIDANLADTYLARANLGDADMTDASLIRAELSSANLSGTKLTNAIMPDGSIYR
;
A
#
# COMPACT_ATOMS: atom_id res chain seq x y z
N MET A 1 36.31 -16.40 -6.94
CA MET A 1 36.96 -16.16 -5.64
C MET A 1 36.20 -16.97 -4.60
N ASN A 2 36.84 -17.45 -3.53
CA ASN A 2 36.10 -18.09 -2.43
C ASN A 2 35.91 -17.13 -1.25
N ALA A 3 35.01 -17.47 -0.32
CA ALA A 3 34.69 -16.62 0.83
C ALA A 3 35.91 -16.30 1.70
N GLN A 4 36.77 -17.30 1.95
CA GLN A 4 37.96 -17.14 2.81
C GLN A 4 38.96 -16.15 2.20
N GLU A 5 39.18 -16.22 0.89
CA GLU A 5 40.05 -15.30 0.16
C GLU A 5 39.51 -13.86 0.23
N LEU A 6 38.19 -13.68 0.03
CA LEU A 6 37.55 -12.37 0.16
C LEU A 6 37.75 -11.80 1.57
N LEU A 7 37.45 -12.59 2.61
CA LEU A 7 37.56 -12.15 4.00
C LEU A 7 39.00 -11.79 4.39
N GLN A 8 39.99 -12.54 3.90
CA GLN A 8 41.40 -12.24 4.13
C GLN A 8 41.85 -10.94 3.46
N ARG A 9 41.38 -10.69 2.24
CA ARG A 9 41.67 -9.45 1.50
C ARG A 9 40.98 -8.26 2.16
N TYR A 10 39.72 -8.44 2.55
CA TYR A 10 38.94 -7.43 3.27
C TYR A 10 39.57 -7.05 4.60
N ALA A 11 40.05 -8.03 5.38
CA ALA A 11 40.80 -7.78 6.62
C ALA A 11 42.11 -7.00 6.43
N ARG A 12 42.62 -6.90 5.19
CA ARG A 12 43.78 -6.07 4.83
C ARG A 12 43.37 -4.70 4.27
N ASN A 13 42.13 -4.26 4.51
CA ASN A 13 41.53 -3.01 4.05
C ASN A 13 41.30 -2.92 2.54
N GLU A 14 41.30 -4.04 1.83
CA GLU A 14 40.77 -4.06 0.47
C GLU A 14 39.25 -4.00 0.54
N ILE A 15 38.64 -3.04 -0.14
CA ILE A 15 37.18 -2.85 -0.12
C ILE A 15 36.53 -3.05 -1.49
N ASP A 16 37.33 -3.09 -2.56
CA ASP A 16 36.83 -3.20 -3.93
C ASP A 16 36.85 -4.64 -4.43
N PHE A 17 35.66 -5.22 -4.52
CA PHE A 17 35.41 -6.56 -5.04
C PHE A 17 34.35 -6.51 -6.15
N ALA A 18 34.34 -5.43 -6.94
CA ALA A 18 33.46 -5.34 -8.09
C ALA A 18 33.61 -6.54 -9.04
N GLU A 19 32.50 -7.02 -9.60
CA GLU A 19 32.43 -8.09 -10.61
C GLU A 19 32.97 -9.45 -10.14
N VAL A 20 33.24 -9.62 -8.85
CA VAL A 20 33.71 -10.89 -8.30
C VAL A 20 32.63 -11.98 -8.39
N ASN A 21 33.05 -13.21 -8.66
CA ASN A 21 32.19 -14.38 -8.53
C ASN A 21 32.33 -15.01 -7.14
N LEU A 22 31.23 -14.97 -6.38
CA LEU A 22 31.00 -15.51 -5.05
C LEU A 22 29.72 -16.37 -5.02
N THR A 23 29.36 -16.99 -6.15
CA THR A 23 28.20 -17.87 -6.25
C THR A 23 28.30 -18.97 -5.19
N GLY A 24 27.26 -19.12 -4.38
CA GLY A 24 27.20 -20.12 -3.30
C GLY A 24 28.20 -19.89 -2.16
N ALA A 25 28.89 -18.76 -2.11
CA ALA A 25 29.87 -18.48 -1.05
C ALA A 25 29.19 -18.39 0.31
N ASN A 26 29.84 -18.94 1.34
CA ASN A 26 29.39 -18.79 2.73
C ASN A 26 30.09 -17.60 3.39
N LEU A 27 29.33 -16.53 3.56
CA LEU A 27 29.69 -15.25 4.19
C LEU A 27 28.76 -14.97 5.39
N THR A 28 28.24 -16.01 6.02
CA THR A 28 27.38 -15.91 7.21
C THR A 28 28.09 -15.15 8.32
N GLY A 29 27.43 -14.12 8.86
CA GLY A 29 27.96 -13.28 9.94
C GLY A 29 29.17 -12.42 9.56
N ALA A 30 29.54 -12.36 8.28
CA ALA A 30 30.71 -11.61 7.83
C ALA A 30 30.54 -10.10 8.10
N ASP A 31 31.61 -9.46 8.58
CA ASP A 31 31.71 -8.00 8.62
C ASP A 31 32.22 -7.50 7.27
N LEU A 32 31.32 -6.87 6.51
CA LEU A 32 31.55 -6.37 5.15
C LEU A 32 31.01 -4.94 5.01
N ILE A 33 31.09 -4.15 6.09
CA ILE A 33 30.59 -2.78 6.14
C ILE A 33 31.27 -1.90 5.07
N GLY A 34 30.49 -1.33 4.16
CA GLY A 34 31.01 -0.44 3.11
C GLY A 34 31.75 -1.16 1.98
N ILE A 35 31.72 -2.50 1.93
CA ILE A 35 32.32 -3.25 0.81
C ILE A 35 31.71 -2.83 -0.53
N ASN A 36 32.53 -2.78 -1.57
CA ASN A 36 32.07 -2.65 -2.94
C ASN A 36 31.96 -4.03 -3.59
N LEU A 37 30.72 -4.47 -3.82
CA LEU A 37 30.32 -5.68 -4.53
C LEU A 37 29.50 -5.32 -5.78
N THR A 38 29.77 -4.16 -6.38
CA THR A 38 29.10 -3.73 -7.62
C THR A 38 29.23 -4.81 -8.68
N ARG A 39 28.11 -5.22 -9.30
CA ARG A 39 28.04 -6.29 -10.32
C ARG A 39 28.60 -7.65 -9.88
N ALA A 40 28.83 -7.88 -8.59
CA ALA A 40 29.28 -9.18 -8.11
C ALA A 40 28.20 -10.25 -8.36
N ASP A 41 28.64 -11.48 -8.59
CA ASP A 41 27.77 -12.64 -8.67
C ASP A 41 27.72 -13.34 -7.30
N LEU A 42 26.60 -13.15 -6.60
CA LEU A 42 26.29 -13.65 -5.26
C LEU A 42 25.11 -14.63 -5.28
N ARG A 43 24.79 -15.22 -6.45
CA ARG A 43 23.68 -16.16 -6.56
C ARG A 43 23.85 -17.32 -5.58
N ASN A 44 22.79 -17.66 -4.84
CA ASN A 44 22.79 -18.71 -3.82
C ASN A 44 23.79 -18.50 -2.65
N ALA A 45 24.44 -17.33 -2.53
CA ALA A 45 25.36 -17.06 -1.43
C ALA A 45 24.63 -17.07 -0.08
N GLN A 46 25.33 -17.50 0.98
CA GLN A 46 24.85 -17.45 2.35
C GLN A 46 25.45 -16.21 3.03
N LEU A 47 24.61 -15.24 3.34
CA LEU A 47 24.93 -13.93 3.93
C LEU A 47 24.07 -13.69 5.19
N ILE A 48 23.62 -14.78 5.82
CA ILE A 48 22.80 -14.77 7.02
C ILE A 48 23.50 -13.94 8.09
N LEU A 49 22.81 -12.97 8.70
CA LEU A 49 23.35 -12.08 9.73
C LEU A 49 24.63 -11.31 9.33
N ALA A 50 24.95 -11.19 8.04
CA ALA A 50 26.12 -10.44 7.58
C ALA A 50 25.92 -8.92 7.82
N TYR A 51 27.01 -8.21 8.11
CA TYR A 51 27.02 -6.76 8.24
C TYR A 51 27.41 -6.13 6.90
N LEU A 52 26.41 -5.67 6.15
CA LEU A 52 26.52 -5.05 4.83
C LEU A 52 26.11 -3.57 4.84
N ASN A 53 26.16 -2.93 6.02
CA ASN A 53 25.83 -1.52 6.19
C ASN A 53 26.62 -0.67 5.19
N ARG A 54 25.95 0.24 4.47
CA ARG A 54 26.59 1.15 3.49
C ARG A 54 27.38 0.44 2.38
N SER A 55 27.21 -0.86 2.19
CA SER A 55 27.84 -1.58 1.09
C SER A 55 27.27 -1.12 -0.25
N ASN A 56 28.07 -1.29 -1.31
CA ASN A 56 27.61 -1.08 -2.67
C ASN A 56 27.40 -2.42 -3.37
N LEU A 57 26.15 -2.82 -3.51
CA LEU A 57 25.65 -4.01 -4.20
C LEU A 57 24.91 -3.63 -5.49
N SER A 58 25.18 -2.43 -6.03
CA SER A 58 24.52 -1.97 -7.25
C SER A 58 24.78 -2.95 -8.40
N TYR A 59 23.74 -3.31 -9.15
CA TYR A 59 23.79 -4.30 -10.23
C TYR A 59 24.26 -5.72 -9.81
N ALA A 60 24.38 -6.02 -8.53
CA ALA A 60 24.79 -7.36 -8.08
C ALA A 60 23.72 -8.42 -8.38
N HIS A 61 24.15 -9.65 -8.60
CA HIS A 61 23.29 -10.80 -8.85
C HIS A 61 23.11 -11.60 -7.56
N LEU A 62 22.01 -11.39 -6.84
CA LEU A 62 21.70 -11.98 -5.52
C LEU A 62 20.54 -12.98 -5.58
N MET A 63 20.20 -13.46 -6.79
CA MET A 63 19.08 -14.38 -6.98
C MET A 63 19.24 -15.62 -6.08
N ALA A 64 18.19 -15.94 -5.32
CA ALA A 64 18.17 -17.04 -4.35
C ALA A 64 19.27 -17.01 -3.26
N ALA A 65 19.93 -15.87 -3.04
CA ALA A 65 20.83 -15.70 -1.90
C ALA A 65 20.05 -15.65 -0.58
N ASN A 66 20.70 -16.04 0.52
CA ASN A 66 20.12 -15.94 1.86
C ASN A 66 20.76 -14.80 2.64
N LEU A 67 20.04 -13.70 2.80
CA LEU A 67 20.38 -12.51 3.58
C LEU A 67 19.48 -12.38 4.83
N SER A 68 18.91 -13.49 5.33
CA SER A 68 18.08 -13.45 6.53
C SER A 68 18.84 -12.83 7.72
N GLY A 69 18.19 -11.87 8.37
CA GLY A 69 18.75 -11.09 9.47
C GLY A 69 19.96 -10.22 9.13
N ALA A 70 20.37 -10.13 7.85
CA ALA A 70 21.51 -9.31 7.45
C ALA A 70 21.23 -7.83 7.68
N ASN A 71 22.28 -7.07 7.98
CA ASN A 71 22.18 -5.62 8.13
C ASN A 71 22.65 -4.91 6.86
N LEU A 72 21.70 -4.47 6.05
CA LEU A 72 21.86 -3.73 4.79
C LEU A 72 21.50 -2.25 4.95
N SER A 73 21.55 -1.71 6.18
CA SER A 73 21.16 -0.32 6.41
C SER A 73 22.02 0.62 5.55
N GLN A 74 21.36 1.55 4.85
CA GLN A 74 21.99 2.49 3.92
C GLN A 74 22.80 1.83 2.78
N ALA A 75 22.59 0.54 2.48
CA ALA A 75 23.26 -0.12 1.36
C ALA A 75 22.72 0.39 0.00
N GLN A 76 23.58 0.39 -1.02
CA GLN A 76 23.20 0.68 -2.40
C GLN A 76 22.89 -0.62 -3.12
N LEU A 77 21.62 -0.85 -3.46
CA LEU A 77 21.11 -2.03 -4.15
C LEU A 77 20.46 -1.64 -5.49
N VAL A 78 20.87 -0.50 -6.05
CA VAL A 78 20.30 0.04 -7.29
C VAL A 78 20.45 -1.00 -8.41
N ARG A 79 19.32 -1.37 -9.02
CA ARG A 79 19.26 -2.38 -10.09
C ARG A 79 19.85 -3.74 -9.74
N ALA A 80 19.99 -4.07 -8.45
CA ALA A 80 20.37 -5.41 -8.03
C ALA A 80 19.29 -6.43 -8.41
N ASN A 81 19.70 -7.65 -8.78
CA ASN A 81 18.79 -8.76 -8.99
C ASN A 81 18.64 -9.56 -7.68
N LEU A 82 17.57 -9.27 -6.94
CA LEU A 82 17.19 -9.87 -5.66
C LEU A 82 15.99 -10.83 -5.83
N ARG A 83 15.80 -11.39 -7.03
CA ARG A 83 14.69 -12.32 -7.29
C ARG A 83 14.83 -13.56 -6.40
N ASP A 84 13.73 -13.99 -5.79
CA ASP A 84 13.68 -15.17 -4.92
C ASP A 84 14.67 -15.11 -3.73
N VAL A 85 15.16 -13.92 -3.36
CA VAL A 85 16.09 -13.73 -2.25
C VAL A 85 15.39 -13.92 -0.90
N ASP A 86 16.09 -14.46 0.09
CA ASP A 86 15.62 -14.46 1.48
C ASP A 86 16.18 -13.25 2.23
N LEU A 87 15.33 -12.30 2.58
CA LEU A 87 15.59 -11.11 3.39
C LEU A 87 14.77 -11.11 4.68
N HIS A 88 14.33 -12.29 5.15
CA HIS A 88 13.56 -12.40 6.39
C HIS A 88 14.27 -11.71 7.56
N GLY A 89 13.59 -10.76 8.20
CA GLY A 89 14.12 -9.99 9.33
C GLY A 89 15.33 -9.11 9.02
N ALA A 90 15.69 -8.92 7.75
CA ALA A 90 16.83 -8.09 7.36
C ALA A 90 16.57 -6.60 7.65
N ASN A 91 17.63 -5.86 7.98
CA ASN A 91 17.56 -4.42 8.16
C ASN A 91 17.96 -3.70 6.87
N LEU A 92 17.00 -3.14 6.16
CA LEU A 92 17.14 -2.35 4.93
C LEU A 92 16.84 -0.86 5.16
N GLN A 93 16.92 -0.39 6.41
CA GLN A 93 16.59 1.00 6.74
C GLN A 93 17.43 1.98 5.90
N GLY A 94 16.74 2.86 5.17
CA GLY A 94 17.36 3.85 4.29
C GLY A 94 18.17 3.27 3.13
N ALA A 95 18.01 1.98 2.80
CA ALA A 95 18.67 1.38 1.65
C ALA A 95 18.12 1.96 0.33
N ASP A 96 18.98 2.01 -0.68
CA ASP A 96 18.62 2.44 -2.03
C ASP A 96 18.34 1.23 -2.91
N LEU A 97 17.06 0.89 -3.08
CA LEU A 97 16.55 -0.26 -3.85
C LEU A 97 15.99 0.19 -5.20
N ARG A 98 16.36 1.38 -5.69
CA ARG A 98 15.82 1.90 -6.95
C ARG A 98 16.03 0.93 -8.10
N SER A 99 14.95 0.61 -8.80
CA SER A 99 14.95 -0.33 -9.92
C SER A 99 15.49 -1.73 -9.59
N ALA A 100 15.55 -2.12 -8.31
CA ALA A 100 15.91 -3.48 -7.93
C ALA A 100 14.79 -4.47 -8.29
N ASN A 101 15.16 -5.70 -8.64
CA ASN A 101 14.22 -6.79 -8.87
C ASN A 101 14.09 -7.64 -7.61
N LEU A 102 13.02 -7.45 -6.84
CA LEU A 102 12.64 -8.18 -5.63
C LEU A 102 11.47 -9.14 -5.89
N MET A 103 11.23 -9.53 -7.14
CA MET A 103 10.13 -10.43 -7.48
C MET A 103 10.25 -11.74 -6.70
N LEU A 104 9.15 -12.14 -6.04
CA LEU A 104 9.07 -13.31 -5.16
C LEU A 104 10.05 -13.32 -3.97
N ALA A 105 10.67 -12.19 -3.62
CA ALA A 105 11.54 -12.10 -2.45
C ALA A 105 10.78 -12.35 -1.14
N ASN A 106 11.45 -12.96 -0.17
CA ASN A 106 10.96 -13.07 1.20
C ASN A 106 11.46 -11.90 2.06
N LEU A 107 10.60 -10.94 2.35
CA LEU A 107 10.85 -9.75 3.19
C LEU A 107 10.05 -9.81 4.50
N LEU A 108 9.66 -11.02 4.95
CA LEU A 108 8.90 -11.21 6.18
C LEU A 108 9.61 -10.54 7.36
N ASP A 109 8.91 -9.66 8.07
CA ASP A 109 9.44 -8.89 9.21
C ASP A 109 10.68 -8.01 8.91
N ALA A 110 10.98 -7.74 7.63
CA ALA A 110 12.11 -6.88 7.26
C ALA A 110 11.85 -5.41 7.62
N ASN A 111 12.91 -4.67 7.93
CA ASN A 111 12.85 -3.24 8.19
C ASN A 111 13.27 -2.44 6.95
N LEU A 112 12.32 -1.88 6.22
CA LEU A 112 12.52 -1.01 5.06
C LEU A 112 12.19 0.46 5.35
N MET A 113 12.26 0.87 6.63
CA MET A 113 11.95 2.25 7.01
C MET A 113 12.80 3.26 6.22
N GLY A 114 12.13 4.18 5.53
CA GLY A 114 12.78 5.21 4.71
C GLY A 114 13.56 4.67 3.50
N ALA A 115 13.42 3.40 3.13
CA ALA A 115 14.07 2.86 1.94
C ALA A 115 13.52 3.49 0.66
N ASP A 116 14.37 3.59 -0.37
CA ASP A 116 13.99 4.10 -1.67
C ASP A 116 13.69 2.93 -2.62
N LEU A 117 12.41 2.70 -2.90
CA LEU A 117 11.88 1.60 -3.71
C LEU A 117 11.34 2.10 -5.05
N ARG A 118 11.74 3.31 -5.50
CA ARG A 118 11.27 3.86 -6.78
C ARG A 118 11.62 2.90 -7.91
N ASN A 119 10.60 2.51 -8.68
CA ASN A 119 10.70 1.56 -9.80
C ASN A 119 11.16 0.15 -9.44
N ALA A 120 11.17 -0.22 -8.15
CA ALA A 120 11.47 -1.60 -7.77
C ALA A 120 10.32 -2.54 -8.18
N ASP A 121 10.66 -3.78 -8.52
CA ASP A 121 9.68 -4.84 -8.78
C ASP A 121 9.59 -5.76 -7.56
N LEU A 122 8.51 -5.65 -6.79
CA LEU A 122 8.18 -6.50 -5.65
C LEU A 122 6.99 -7.42 -5.96
N SER A 123 6.70 -7.69 -7.24
CA SER A 123 5.56 -8.53 -7.59
C SER A 123 5.67 -9.92 -6.96
N GLY A 124 4.58 -10.33 -6.30
CA GLY A 124 4.51 -11.59 -5.55
C GLY A 124 5.44 -11.71 -4.33
N ALA A 125 6.15 -10.64 -3.93
CA ALA A 125 7.02 -10.68 -2.75
C ALA A 125 6.22 -10.83 -1.45
N ASN A 126 6.81 -11.47 -0.44
CA ASN A 126 6.24 -11.59 0.89
C ASN A 126 6.79 -10.51 1.81
N LEU A 127 6.01 -9.46 2.09
CA LEU A 127 6.31 -8.37 3.01
C LEU A 127 5.43 -8.43 4.28
N THR A 128 4.94 -9.62 4.66
CA THR A 128 4.10 -9.76 5.87
C THR A 128 4.88 -9.23 7.08
N GLY A 129 4.25 -8.34 7.86
CA GLY A 129 4.85 -7.75 9.06
C GLY A 129 5.99 -6.76 8.82
N ALA A 130 6.37 -6.48 7.56
CA ALA A 130 7.48 -5.57 7.25
C ALA A 130 7.19 -4.13 7.69
N CYS A 131 8.25 -3.42 8.10
CA CYS A 131 8.19 -1.99 8.41
C CYS A 131 8.58 -1.16 7.18
N LEU A 132 7.63 -0.44 6.60
CA LEU A 132 7.77 0.38 5.39
C LEU A 132 7.49 1.87 5.68
N ARG A 133 7.59 2.29 6.94
CA ARG A 133 7.30 3.67 7.34
C ARG A 133 8.15 4.65 6.56
N GLY A 134 7.50 5.63 5.92
CA GLY A 134 8.16 6.64 5.10
C GLY A 134 8.94 6.10 3.89
N ALA A 135 8.78 4.83 3.52
CA ALA A 135 9.41 4.27 2.32
C ALA A 135 8.89 4.98 1.07
N ASN A 136 9.75 5.12 0.06
CA ASN A 136 9.46 5.88 -1.14
C ASN A 136 9.26 4.98 -2.36
N PHE A 137 8.02 4.87 -2.83
CA PHE A 137 7.63 4.15 -4.05
C PHE A 137 7.19 5.10 -5.17
N ARG A 138 7.39 6.41 -4.97
CA ARG A 138 6.80 7.46 -5.81
C ARG A 138 7.15 7.32 -7.28
N GLU A 139 6.13 7.49 -8.11
CA GLU A 139 6.29 7.81 -9.52
C GLU A 139 6.61 9.32 -9.73
N GLU A 140 7.71 9.62 -10.45
CA GLU A 140 8.13 11.00 -10.74
C GLU A 140 7.75 11.50 -12.15
N ASN A 141 7.59 10.62 -13.15
CA ASN A 141 7.49 11.01 -14.57
C ASN A 141 6.55 10.14 -15.43
N ARG A 142 5.58 9.41 -14.85
CA ARG A 142 4.64 8.50 -15.55
C ARG A 142 5.26 7.43 -16.46
N LYS A 143 6.57 7.19 -16.33
CA LYS A 143 7.27 6.19 -17.14
C LYS A 143 7.43 4.85 -16.43
N TYR A 144 7.61 4.89 -15.11
CA TYR A 144 7.90 3.72 -14.30
C TYR A 144 7.26 3.92 -12.92
N SER A 145 6.60 2.89 -12.41
CA SER A 145 6.03 2.81 -11.07
C SER A 145 6.67 1.64 -10.33
N ALA A 146 6.65 1.67 -9.00
CA ALA A 146 6.94 0.45 -8.25
C ALA A 146 5.83 -0.57 -8.51
N ASN A 147 6.23 -1.81 -8.78
CA ASN A 147 5.32 -2.93 -9.03
C ASN A 147 5.20 -3.76 -7.76
N LEU A 148 4.03 -3.76 -7.14
CA LEU A 148 3.69 -4.58 -5.97
C LEU A 148 2.53 -5.54 -6.27
N ARG A 149 2.29 -5.85 -7.54
CA ARG A 149 1.20 -6.73 -7.96
C ARG A 149 1.25 -8.06 -7.23
N GLY A 150 0.14 -8.44 -6.59
CA GLY A 150 0.05 -9.71 -5.86
C GLY A 150 1.01 -9.86 -4.68
N ALA A 151 1.70 -8.79 -4.26
CA ALA A 151 2.56 -8.86 -3.08
C ALA A 151 1.71 -9.09 -1.82
N ASN A 152 2.29 -9.76 -0.83
CA ASN A 152 1.67 -9.96 0.48
C ASN A 152 2.22 -8.95 1.48
N LEU A 153 1.43 -7.93 1.81
CA LEU A 153 1.72 -6.86 2.78
C LEU A 153 0.86 -7.00 4.04
N ARG A 154 0.37 -8.21 4.37
CA ARG A 154 -0.45 -8.44 5.56
C ARG A 154 0.25 -7.90 6.80
N LYS A 155 -0.48 -7.13 7.61
CA LYS A 155 0.02 -6.52 8.86
C LYS A 155 1.28 -5.65 8.70
N ALA A 156 1.66 -5.27 7.48
CA ALA A 156 2.80 -4.38 7.25
C ALA A 156 2.50 -2.97 7.79
N ASP A 157 3.54 -2.26 8.22
CA ASP A 157 3.45 -0.87 8.66
C ASP A 157 3.91 0.08 7.55
N LEU A 158 2.94 0.64 6.82
CA LEU A 158 3.11 1.54 5.69
C LEU A 158 2.83 3.00 6.06
N ARG A 159 2.85 3.37 7.35
CA ARG A 159 2.52 4.72 7.78
C ARG A 159 3.39 5.78 7.09
N GLY A 160 2.74 6.76 6.47
CA GLY A 160 3.41 7.83 5.72
C GLY A 160 4.22 7.37 4.50
N ALA A 161 4.10 6.11 4.07
CA ALA A 161 4.76 5.63 2.86
C ALA A 161 4.25 6.38 1.62
N ASN A 162 5.13 6.65 0.67
CA ASN A 162 4.80 7.33 -0.57
C ASN A 162 4.56 6.31 -1.68
N LEU A 163 3.31 5.88 -1.84
CA LEU A 163 2.83 4.90 -2.83
C LEU A 163 2.20 5.57 -4.06
N ARG A 164 2.49 6.85 -4.31
CA ARG A 164 1.90 7.60 -5.42
C ARG A 164 2.17 6.91 -6.76
N GLY A 165 1.09 6.52 -7.45
CA GLY A 165 1.15 5.86 -8.75
C GLY A 165 1.65 4.41 -8.73
N ALA A 166 1.81 3.78 -7.56
CA ALA A 166 2.25 2.39 -7.46
C ALA A 166 1.20 1.43 -8.06
N ASP A 167 1.67 0.34 -8.67
CA ASP A 167 0.81 -0.77 -9.09
C ASP A 167 0.67 -1.76 -7.92
N LEU A 168 -0.50 -1.78 -7.32
CA LEU A 168 -0.89 -2.57 -6.16
C LEU A 168 -2.04 -3.53 -6.51
N VAL A 169 -2.22 -3.87 -7.78
CA VAL A 169 -3.32 -4.75 -8.20
C VAL A 169 -3.17 -6.12 -7.54
N LYS A 170 -4.27 -6.62 -6.96
CA LYS A 170 -4.34 -7.91 -6.23
C LYS A 170 -3.40 -8.00 -5.02
N VAL A 171 -2.89 -6.87 -4.52
CA VAL A 171 -2.07 -6.86 -3.31
C VAL A 171 -2.90 -7.30 -2.10
N ASP A 172 -2.29 -8.04 -1.18
CA ASP A 172 -2.90 -8.41 0.09
C ASP A 172 -2.40 -7.47 1.19
N LEU A 173 -3.25 -6.54 1.61
CA LEU A 173 -3.01 -5.53 2.64
C LEU A 173 -3.82 -5.81 3.92
N ARG A 174 -4.28 -7.05 4.15
CA ARG A 174 -5.14 -7.34 5.30
C ARG A 174 -4.48 -6.98 6.62
N GLY A 175 -5.18 -6.17 7.42
CA GLY A 175 -4.71 -5.67 8.70
C GLY A 175 -3.46 -4.78 8.64
N ALA A 176 -3.05 -4.32 7.44
CA ALA A 176 -1.92 -3.42 7.29
C ALA A 176 -2.24 -2.01 7.83
N ASN A 177 -1.21 -1.28 8.24
CA ASN A 177 -1.34 0.10 8.71
C ASN A 177 -0.84 1.07 7.64
N LEU A 178 -1.76 1.66 6.88
CA LEU A 178 -1.53 2.71 5.88
C LEU A 178 -1.92 4.10 6.38
N GLY A 179 -1.94 4.33 7.70
CA GLY A 179 -2.24 5.65 8.26
C GLY A 179 -1.38 6.74 7.62
N GLU A 180 -2.00 7.80 7.13
CA GLU A 180 -1.34 8.94 6.46
C GLU A 180 -0.53 8.59 5.19
N ALA A 181 -0.66 7.38 4.65
CA ALA A 181 0.04 6.98 3.42
C ALA A 181 -0.40 7.81 2.21
N MET A 182 0.53 8.06 1.28
CA MET A 182 0.26 8.81 0.05
C MET A 182 0.00 7.85 -1.11
N LEU A 183 -1.25 7.67 -1.49
CA LEU A 183 -1.73 6.68 -2.47
C LEU A 183 -2.29 7.32 -3.74
N ARG A 184 -2.04 8.63 -3.95
CA ARG A 184 -2.62 9.37 -5.08
C ARG A 184 -2.35 8.65 -6.40
N GLY A 185 -3.41 8.35 -7.15
CA GLY A 185 -3.32 7.69 -8.46
C GLY A 185 -2.75 6.27 -8.44
N ALA A 186 -2.61 5.64 -7.28
CA ALA A 186 -2.21 4.23 -7.18
C ALA A 186 -3.32 3.30 -7.73
N ASP A 187 -2.92 2.13 -8.19
CA ASP A 187 -3.84 1.11 -8.72
C ASP A 187 -3.98 -0.06 -7.75
N LEU A 188 -5.09 -0.10 -7.03
CA LEU A 188 -5.48 -1.10 -6.02
C LEU A 188 -6.65 -1.97 -6.51
N GLN A 189 -6.80 -2.18 -7.82
CA GLN A 189 -7.83 -3.09 -8.35
C GLN A 189 -7.71 -4.48 -7.71
N GLU A 190 -8.86 -5.03 -7.29
CA GLU A 190 -8.95 -6.36 -6.68
C GLU A 190 -8.03 -6.55 -5.45
N ALA A 191 -7.55 -5.47 -4.82
CA ALA A 191 -6.72 -5.55 -3.62
C ALA A 191 -7.56 -5.96 -2.39
N ASP A 192 -6.96 -6.70 -1.47
CA ASP A 192 -7.58 -7.05 -0.19
C ASP A 192 -7.07 -6.12 0.92
N LEU A 193 -7.87 -5.12 1.29
CA LEU A 193 -7.63 -4.15 2.35
C LEU A 193 -8.48 -4.45 3.59
N SER A 194 -8.99 -5.68 3.75
CA SER A 194 -9.85 -6.01 4.89
C SER A 194 -9.11 -5.77 6.21
N ASP A 195 -9.79 -5.17 7.18
CA ASP A 195 -9.22 -4.76 8.48
C ASP A 195 -8.05 -3.76 8.43
N ALA A 196 -7.70 -3.22 7.25
CA ALA A 196 -6.59 -2.29 7.13
C ALA A 196 -6.92 -0.93 7.74
N ASN A 197 -5.91 -0.28 8.33
CA ASN A 197 -6.03 1.10 8.80
C ASN A 197 -5.53 2.08 7.75
N LEU A 198 -6.43 2.83 7.13
CA LEU A 198 -6.15 3.91 6.16
C LEU A 198 -6.58 5.29 6.71
N SER A 199 -6.63 5.45 8.04
CA SER A 199 -7.00 6.72 8.66
C SER A 199 -6.15 7.86 8.12
N SER A 200 -6.78 8.95 7.68
CA SER A 200 -6.10 10.13 7.11
C SER A 200 -5.22 9.86 5.89
N ALA A 201 -5.36 8.71 5.22
CA ALA A 201 -4.62 8.41 3.99
C ALA A 201 -5.07 9.28 2.81
N PHE A 202 -4.16 9.48 1.85
CA PHE A 202 -4.39 10.28 0.65
C PHE A 202 -4.64 9.38 -0.56
N LEU A 203 -5.90 9.09 -0.84
CA LEU A 203 -6.42 8.20 -1.89
C LEU A 203 -7.02 8.96 -3.09
N THR A 204 -6.65 10.24 -3.28
CA THR A 204 -7.12 11.05 -4.41
C THR A 204 -6.79 10.34 -5.73
N GLU A 205 -7.76 10.24 -6.65
CA GLU A 205 -7.59 9.60 -7.97
C GLU A 205 -7.16 8.11 -7.93
N THR A 206 -7.20 7.45 -6.76
CA THR A 206 -6.84 6.03 -6.61
C THR A 206 -7.90 5.12 -7.25
N ASN A 207 -7.44 4.03 -7.87
CA ASN A 207 -8.32 2.99 -8.41
C ASN A 207 -8.47 1.84 -7.40
N LEU A 208 -9.66 1.65 -6.87
CA LEU A 208 -10.07 0.62 -5.91
C LEU A 208 -11.23 -0.22 -6.48
N THR A 209 -11.34 -0.31 -7.81
CA THR A 209 -12.37 -1.13 -8.47
C THR A 209 -12.28 -2.56 -7.96
N GLN A 210 -13.41 -3.12 -7.50
CA GLN A 210 -13.51 -4.48 -6.95
C GLN A 210 -12.58 -4.79 -5.76
N ALA A 211 -12.05 -3.77 -5.09
CA ALA A 211 -11.24 -3.98 -3.89
C ALA A 211 -12.11 -4.44 -2.71
N LEU A 212 -11.51 -5.23 -1.80
CA LEU A 212 -12.13 -5.68 -0.56
C LEU A 212 -11.71 -4.74 0.57
N LEU A 213 -12.65 -4.00 1.15
CA LEU A 213 -12.40 -3.02 2.23
C LEU A 213 -13.26 -3.32 3.48
N ARG A 214 -13.65 -4.59 3.69
CA ARG A 214 -14.46 -4.98 4.83
C ARG A 214 -13.75 -4.61 6.13
N HIS A 215 -14.46 -3.93 7.03
CA HIS A 215 -13.95 -3.47 8.33
C HIS A 215 -12.77 -2.49 8.26
N ALA A 216 -12.36 -2.03 7.06
CA ALA A 216 -11.25 -1.11 6.92
C ALA A 216 -11.59 0.25 7.55
N ASN A 217 -10.57 0.90 8.11
CA ASN A 217 -10.70 2.23 8.68
C ASN A 217 -10.21 3.30 7.70
N LEU A 218 -11.12 4.02 7.06
CA LEU A 218 -10.86 5.16 6.19
C LEU A 218 -11.30 6.49 6.83
N SER A 219 -11.36 6.57 8.16
CA SER A 219 -11.72 7.82 8.84
C SER A 219 -10.82 8.97 8.41
N TYR A 220 -11.42 10.11 8.04
CA TYR A 220 -10.72 11.32 7.56
C TYR A 220 -9.83 11.12 6.32
N ALA A 221 -9.94 9.98 5.63
CA ALA A 221 -9.21 9.76 4.40
C ALA A 221 -9.70 10.67 3.27
N LYS A 222 -8.80 10.99 2.35
CA LYS A 222 -9.07 11.84 1.17
C LYS A 222 -9.21 10.98 -0.07
N LEU A 223 -10.42 10.82 -0.58
CA LEU A 223 -10.76 9.95 -1.71
C LEU A 223 -11.32 10.75 -2.90
N GLU A 224 -10.95 12.02 -3.05
CA GLU A 224 -11.45 12.86 -4.15
C GLU A 224 -11.19 12.19 -5.51
N ARG A 225 -12.23 12.09 -6.36
CA ARG A 225 -12.14 11.47 -7.70
C ARG A 225 -11.62 10.03 -7.73
N SER A 226 -11.62 9.33 -6.60
CA SER A 226 -11.28 7.91 -6.55
C SER A 226 -12.34 7.05 -7.26
N ARG A 227 -11.92 5.87 -7.71
CA ARG A 227 -12.77 4.91 -8.40
C ARG A 227 -12.93 3.67 -7.52
N LEU A 228 -14.11 3.45 -6.96
CA LEU A 228 -14.45 2.25 -6.17
C LEU A 228 -15.68 1.50 -6.71
N PRO A 229 -15.89 1.37 -8.05
CA PRO A 229 -17.03 0.61 -8.53
C PRO A 229 -16.90 -0.85 -8.08
N GLU A 230 -18.04 -1.42 -7.66
CA GLU A 230 -18.14 -2.81 -7.21
C GLU A 230 -17.23 -3.17 -6.02
N ALA A 231 -16.66 -2.19 -5.32
CA ALA A 231 -15.86 -2.43 -4.13
C ALA A 231 -16.72 -2.98 -2.98
N ASP A 232 -16.15 -3.91 -2.23
CA ASP A 232 -16.80 -4.50 -1.07
C ASP A 232 -16.40 -3.77 0.20
N MET A 233 -17.22 -2.80 0.59
CA MET A 233 -16.96 -1.85 1.68
C MET A 233 -17.91 -2.09 2.87
N ALA A 234 -18.37 -3.33 3.08
CA ALA A 234 -19.25 -3.65 4.19
C ALA A 234 -18.59 -3.27 5.52
N THR A 235 -19.35 -2.63 6.42
CA THR A 235 -18.88 -2.19 7.75
C THR A 235 -17.64 -1.28 7.75
N VAL A 236 -17.30 -0.67 6.61
CA VAL A 236 -16.17 0.27 6.51
C VAL A 236 -16.41 1.50 7.39
N ASN A 237 -15.36 2.05 7.98
CA ASN A 237 -15.42 3.35 8.65
C ASN A 237 -14.95 4.46 7.72
N LEU A 238 -15.84 5.33 7.29
CA LEU A 238 -15.63 6.52 6.46
C LEU A 238 -15.94 7.82 7.23
N THR A 239 -15.92 7.78 8.57
CA THR A 239 -16.24 8.96 9.39
C THR A 239 -15.37 10.14 9.00
N GLY A 240 -15.99 11.28 8.67
CA GLY A 240 -15.30 12.51 8.27
C GLY A 240 -14.47 12.40 6.98
N ALA A 241 -14.60 11.32 6.21
CA ALA A 241 -13.85 11.14 4.97
C ALA A 241 -14.30 12.16 3.90
N ILE A 242 -13.39 12.48 2.98
CA ILE A 242 -13.59 13.49 1.94
C ILE A 242 -13.60 12.80 0.58
N LEU A 243 -14.76 12.65 -0.04
CA LEU A 243 -14.94 11.88 -1.27
C LEU A 243 -15.58 12.66 -2.45
N PRO A 244 -15.45 13.99 -2.60
CA PRO A 244 -16.10 14.68 -3.70
C PRO A 244 -15.70 14.08 -5.05
N ASP A 245 -16.69 13.95 -5.92
CA ASP A 245 -16.53 13.39 -7.28
C ASP A 245 -16.04 11.92 -7.33
N ALA A 246 -16.06 11.18 -6.22
CA ALA A 246 -15.73 9.77 -6.21
C ALA A 246 -16.82 8.91 -6.89
N ASN A 247 -16.40 7.78 -7.46
CA ASN A 247 -17.33 6.82 -8.07
C ASN A 247 -17.42 5.55 -7.22
N LEU A 248 -18.56 5.33 -6.57
CA LEU A 248 -18.91 4.15 -5.77
C LEU A 248 -20.08 3.37 -6.38
N GLN A 249 -20.24 3.42 -7.70
CA GLN A 249 -21.30 2.69 -8.40
C GLN A 249 -21.27 1.20 -8.04
N GLN A 250 -22.42 0.64 -7.66
CA GLN A 250 -22.57 -0.77 -7.26
C GLN A 250 -21.70 -1.22 -6.07
N ALA A 251 -21.07 -0.29 -5.35
CA ALA A 251 -20.30 -0.65 -4.16
C ALA A 251 -21.22 -1.18 -3.05
N ASN A 252 -20.70 -2.13 -2.25
CA ASN A 252 -21.39 -2.62 -1.06
C ASN A 252 -20.94 -1.82 0.17
N LEU A 253 -21.78 -0.91 0.65
CA LEU A 253 -21.56 -0.07 1.84
C LEU A 253 -22.52 -0.47 2.98
N SER A 254 -23.00 -1.71 2.99
CA SER A 254 -23.91 -2.16 4.05
C SER A 254 -23.24 -2.04 5.42
N TRP A 255 -23.97 -1.48 6.38
CA TRP A 255 -23.47 -1.20 7.73
C TRP A 255 -22.26 -0.28 7.82
N ALA A 256 -21.88 0.42 6.75
CA ALA A 256 -20.79 1.37 6.76
C ALA A 256 -21.09 2.58 7.67
N ASN A 257 -20.06 3.19 8.23
CA ASN A 257 -20.17 4.44 8.98
C ASN A 257 -19.60 5.59 8.16
N LEU A 258 -20.47 6.41 7.56
CA LEU A 258 -20.15 7.60 6.77
C LEU A 258 -20.51 8.90 7.53
N SER A 259 -20.57 8.86 8.86
CA SER A 259 -20.98 10.05 9.64
C SER A 259 -20.04 11.23 9.40
N GLY A 260 -20.59 12.42 9.13
CA GLY A 260 -19.82 13.62 8.81
C GLY A 260 -19.02 13.56 7.49
N ALA A 261 -19.21 12.52 6.66
CA ALA A 261 -18.48 12.38 5.41
C ALA A 261 -18.93 13.41 4.36
N LYS A 262 -17.98 13.88 3.54
CA LYS A 262 -18.25 14.79 2.41
C LYS A 262 -18.38 13.99 1.12
N LEU A 263 -19.61 13.81 0.66
CA LEU A 263 -20.00 12.98 -0.47
C LEU A 263 -20.51 13.81 -1.67
N THR A 264 -20.13 15.09 -1.76
CA THR A 264 -20.63 15.99 -2.82
C THR A 264 -20.33 15.44 -4.22
N ARG A 265 -21.36 15.36 -5.09
CA ARG A 265 -21.27 14.80 -6.46
C ARG A 265 -20.73 13.37 -6.55
N VAL A 266 -20.86 12.59 -5.47
CA VAL A 266 -20.47 11.17 -5.52
C VAL A 266 -21.48 10.37 -6.35
N ASN A 267 -20.97 9.44 -7.16
CA ASN A 267 -21.82 8.44 -7.81
C ASN A 267 -22.00 7.22 -6.91
N LEU A 268 -23.18 7.09 -6.29
CA LEU A 268 -23.61 5.93 -5.49
C LEU A 268 -24.72 5.14 -6.20
N SER A 269 -24.84 5.27 -7.53
CA SER A 269 -25.88 4.56 -8.28
C SER A 269 -25.78 3.05 -8.07
N ARG A 270 -26.92 2.42 -7.77
CA ARG A 270 -27.03 0.98 -7.45
C ARG A 270 -26.18 0.50 -6.26
N ALA A 271 -25.59 1.40 -5.47
CA ALA A 271 -24.84 1.02 -4.29
C ALA A 271 -25.76 0.47 -3.19
N ASN A 272 -25.24 -0.44 -2.38
CA ASN A 272 -25.95 -0.97 -1.22
C ASN A 272 -25.52 -0.25 0.06
N LEU A 273 -26.32 0.70 0.54
CA LEU A 273 -26.13 1.44 1.78
C LEU A 273 -27.06 0.95 2.91
N ARG A 274 -27.57 -0.29 2.83
CA ARG A 274 -28.49 -0.81 3.84
C ARG A 274 -27.87 -0.73 5.25
N ARG A 275 -28.59 -0.13 6.20
CA ARG A 275 -28.14 0.09 7.59
C ARG A 275 -26.86 0.92 7.74
N ALA A 276 -26.46 1.66 6.70
CA ALA A 276 -25.34 2.58 6.81
C ALA A 276 -25.70 3.77 7.72
N LYS A 277 -24.70 4.31 8.41
CA LYS A 277 -24.81 5.57 9.16
C LYS A 277 -24.29 6.69 8.29
N LEU A 278 -25.12 7.68 8.03
CA LEU A 278 -24.87 8.87 7.21
C LEU A 278 -25.23 10.13 8.02
N ILE A 279 -25.09 10.06 9.34
CA ILE A 279 -25.44 11.16 10.26
C ILE A 279 -24.55 12.36 9.94
N ASP A 280 -25.14 13.54 9.76
CA ASP A 280 -24.42 14.78 9.39
C ASP A 280 -23.57 14.66 8.10
N ALA A 281 -23.87 13.68 7.24
CA ALA A 281 -23.16 13.52 5.98
C ALA A 281 -23.63 14.57 4.96
N ASN A 282 -22.70 15.09 4.16
CA ASN A 282 -23.01 16.00 3.06
C ASN A 282 -23.12 15.22 1.75
N LEU A 283 -24.33 14.94 1.31
CA LEU A 283 -24.68 14.28 0.05
C LEU A 283 -25.16 15.26 -1.04
N ALA A 284 -24.76 16.53 -0.98
CA ALA A 284 -25.17 17.50 -2.01
C ALA A 284 -24.81 17.03 -3.43
N ASP A 285 -25.75 17.11 -4.37
CA ASP A 285 -25.57 16.70 -5.77
C ASP A 285 -25.16 15.22 -5.97
N THR A 286 -25.38 14.35 -4.97
CA THR A 286 -25.02 12.92 -5.05
C THR A 286 -25.99 12.15 -5.96
N TYR A 287 -25.47 11.21 -6.75
CA TYR A 287 -26.28 10.31 -7.58
C TYR A 287 -26.60 9.03 -6.81
N LEU A 288 -27.83 8.88 -6.31
CA LEU A 288 -28.30 7.73 -5.53
C LEU A 288 -29.31 6.88 -6.32
N ALA A 289 -29.35 7.02 -7.65
CA ALA A 289 -30.30 6.30 -8.49
C ALA A 289 -30.21 4.78 -8.25
N ARG A 290 -31.36 4.16 -7.90
CA ARG A 290 -31.47 2.72 -7.57
C ARG A 290 -30.59 2.25 -6.41
N ALA A 291 -30.07 3.15 -5.57
CA ALA A 291 -29.34 2.78 -4.37
C ALA A 291 -30.27 2.16 -3.33
N ASN A 292 -29.75 1.25 -2.51
CA ASN A 292 -30.48 0.67 -1.39
C ASN A 292 -30.10 1.36 -0.09
N LEU A 293 -30.96 2.22 0.44
CA LEU A 293 -30.79 2.95 1.70
C LEU A 293 -31.65 2.36 2.83
N GLY A 294 -32.15 1.13 2.66
CA GLY A 294 -33.05 0.51 3.62
C GLY A 294 -32.46 0.48 5.04
N ASP A 295 -33.24 0.86 6.04
CA ASP A 295 -32.83 0.98 7.44
C ASP A 295 -31.61 1.90 7.69
N ALA A 296 -31.20 2.74 6.73
CA ALA A 296 -30.07 3.66 6.91
C ALA A 296 -30.42 4.80 7.87
N ASP A 297 -29.41 5.34 8.56
CA ASP A 297 -29.56 6.51 9.42
C ASP A 297 -28.99 7.75 8.74
N MET A 298 -29.87 8.64 8.28
CA MET A 298 -29.51 9.89 7.59
C MET A 298 -29.92 11.10 8.43
N THR A 299 -29.92 10.97 9.76
CA THR A 299 -30.23 12.08 10.68
C THR A 299 -29.28 13.25 10.43
N ASP A 300 -29.83 14.47 10.32
CA ASP A 300 -29.08 15.70 10.01
C ASP A 300 -28.28 15.68 8.68
N ALA A 301 -28.49 14.69 7.80
CA ALA A 301 -27.79 14.62 6.53
C ALA A 301 -28.28 15.70 5.55
N SER A 302 -27.40 16.20 4.69
CA SER A 302 -27.76 17.13 3.62
C SER A 302 -27.83 16.43 2.27
N LEU A 303 -29.02 16.32 1.70
CA LEU A 303 -29.29 15.72 0.39
C LEU A 303 -29.62 16.77 -0.68
N ILE A 304 -29.23 18.04 -0.49
CA ILE A 304 -29.54 19.13 -1.42
C ILE A 304 -29.21 18.73 -2.86
N ARG A 305 -30.20 18.76 -3.75
CA ARG A 305 -30.08 18.36 -5.17
C ARG A 305 -29.59 16.92 -5.42
N ALA A 306 -29.62 16.04 -4.43
CA ALA A 306 -29.29 14.63 -4.62
C ALA A 306 -30.35 13.93 -5.49
N GLU A 307 -29.92 13.04 -6.37
CA GLU A 307 -30.81 12.26 -7.22
C GLU A 307 -31.22 10.95 -6.52
N LEU A 308 -32.47 10.86 -6.07
CA LEU A 308 -33.01 9.67 -5.37
C LEU A 308 -33.86 8.77 -6.27
N SER A 309 -33.78 8.92 -7.60
CA SER A 309 -34.60 8.19 -8.57
C SER A 309 -34.58 6.67 -8.32
N SER A 310 -35.74 6.11 -7.93
CA SER A 310 -35.88 4.67 -7.62
C SER A 310 -35.00 4.14 -6.48
N ALA A 311 -34.50 5.01 -5.59
CA ALA A 311 -33.78 4.57 -4.40
C ALA A 311 -34.75 3.90 -3.40
N ASN A 312 -34.29 2.84 -2.74
CA ASN A 312 -35.07 2.20 -1.67
C ASN A 312 -34.80 2.91 -0.33
N LEU A 313 -35.81 3.62 0.19
CA LEU A 313 -35.76 4.35 1.46
C LEU A 313 -36.55 3.67 2.59
N SER A 314 -36.89 2.38 2.46
CA SER A 314 -37.67 1.66 3.47
C SER A 314 -36.97 1.66 4.83
N GLY A 315 -37.63 2.22 5.86
CA GLY A 315 -37.06 2.29 7.22
C GLY A 315 -35.89 3.28 7.38
N THR A 316 -35.56 4.07 6.34
CA THR A 316 -34.52 5.10 6.45
C THR A 316 -34.95 6.19 7.44
N LYS A 317 -34.06 6.56 8.38
CA LYS A 317 -34.28 7.69 9.28
C LYS A 317 -33.81 8.97 8.60
N LEU A 318 -34.69 9.96 8.50
CA LEU A 318 -34.43 11.25 7.84
C LEU A 318 -34.64 12.43 8.80
N THR A 319 -34.66 12.20 10.11
CA THR A 319 -34.89 13.25 11.11
C THR A 319 -33.93 14.42 10.88
N ASN A 320 -34.49 15.62 10.69
CA ASN A 320 -33.77 16.86 10.37
C ASN A 320 -32.93 16.86 9.08
N ALA A 321 -33.07 15.85 8.22
CA ALA A 321 -32.34 15.82 6.97
C ALA A 321 -32.80 16.96 6.04
N ILE A 322 -31.86 17.58 5.34
CA ILE A 322 -32.17 18.54 4.27
C ILE A 322 -32.45 17.73 3.00
N MET A 323 -33.67 17.78 2.52
CA MET A 323 -34.14 17.01 1.36
C MET A 323 -33.65 17.62 0.03
N PRO A 324 -33.78 16.91 -1.11
CA PRO A 324 -33.27 17.40 -2.39
C PRO A 324 -33.78 18.77 -2.84
N ASP A 325 -34.99 19.15 -2.43
CA ASP A 325 -35.61 20.46 -2.71
C ASP A 325 -35.19 21.56 -1.72
N GLY A 326 -34.36 21.24 -0.72
CA GLY A 326 -33.91 22.15 0.32
C GLY A 326 -34.81 22.23 1.56
N SER A 327 -35.94 21.50 1.58
CA SER A 327 -36.79 21.42 2.77
C SER A 327 -36.15 20.58 3.88
N ILE A 328 -36.54 20.79 5.13
CA ILE A 328 -36.09 19.98 6.27
C ILE A 328 -37.15 18.92 6.58
N TYR A 329 -36.76 17.65 6.59
CA TYR A 329 -37.63 16.54 6.97
C TYR A 329 -37.78 16.52 8.50
N ARG A 330 -39.03 16.60 8.98
CA ARG A 330 -39.36 16.65 10.42
C ARG A 330 -39.62 15.25 10.98
#